data_AF-A0A4U0SPI4-F1
#
_entry.id   AF-A0A4U0SPI4-F1
#
_cell.length_a   1.000
_cell.length_b   1.000
_cell.length_c   1.000
_cell.angle_alpha   90.00
_cell.angle_beta   90.00
_cell.angle_gamma   90.00
#
_symmetry.space_group_name_H-M   'P 1'
#
loop_
_entity.id
_entity.type
_entity.pdbx_description
1 polymer ?
#
loop_
_entity_poly.entity_id
_entity_poly.type
_entity_poly.pdbx_seq_one_letter_code
_entity_poly.pdbx_strand_id
1 'polypeptide(L)' 'MSARFPIPRPTEDAAVTAAARTIPPLPPVDVLFDRLVTAYALHDRNGLQRFGLAIVRAAGGPLR' A
#
# COMPACT_ATOMS: atom_id res chain seq x y z
N MET A 1 -6.28 -23.45 34.21
CA MET A 1 -5.91 -22.49 33.15
C MET A 1 -6.96 -21.40 33.14
N SER A 2 -6.65 -20.22 33.67
CA SER A 2 -7.60 -19.11 33.75
C SER A 2 -7.48 -18.27 32.48
N ALA A 3 -8.51 -18.28 31.64
CA ALA A 3 -8.59 -17.34 30.52
C ALA A 3 -8.80 -15.94 31.11
N ARG A 4 -7.85 -15.02 30.88
CA ARG A 4 -8.00 -13.60 31.25
C ARG A 4 -9.10 -12.99 30.38
N PHE A 5 -10.31 -12.98 30.93
CA PHE A 5 -11.45 -12.27 30.37
C PHE A 5 -11.61 -10.91 31.09
N PRO A 6 -11.93 -9.83 30.37
CA PRO A 6 -12.05 -9.74 28.91
C PRO A 6 -10.68 -9.67 28.20
N ILE A 7 -10.58 -10.28 27.01
CA ILE A 7 -9.45 -10.05 26.10
C ILE A 7 -9.58 -8.62 25.59
N PRO A 8 -8.60 -7.72 25.84
CA PRO A 8 -8.66 -6.36 25.32
C PRO A 8 -8.66 -6.40 23.80
N ARG A 9 -9.75 -5.93 23.17
CA ARG A 9 -9.77 -5.70 21.73
C ARG A 9 -9.37 -4.25 21.48
N PRO A 10 -8.56 -3.98 20.44
CA PRO A 10 -8.33 -2.60 20.04
C PRO A 10 -9.68 -1.94 19.74
N THR A 11 -9.82 -0.68 20.17
CA THR A 11 -10.93 0.16 19.69
C THR A 11 -10.79 0.35 18.19
N GLU A 12 -11.89 0.66 17.52
CA GLU A 12 -11.89 0.94 16.08
C GLU A 12 -10.84 2.00 15.71
N ASP A 13 -10.77 3.09 16.48
CA ASP A 13 -9.76 4.14 16.30
C ASP A 13 -8.32 3.62 16.44
N ALA A 14 -8.06 2.72 17.40
CA ALA A 14 -6.74 2.14 17.59
C ALA A 14 -6.36 1.24 16.40
N ALA A 15 -7.33 0.50 15.85
CA ALA A 15 -7.13 -0.34 14.67
C ALA A 15 -6.86 0.50 13.41
N VAL A 16 -7.64 1.56 13.17
CA VAL A 16 -7.46 2.49 12.04
C VAL A 16 -6.12 3.21 12.16
N THR A 17 -5.77 3.69 13.35
CA THR A 17 -4.47 4.35 13.60
C THR A 17 -3.30 3.40 13.37
N ALA A 18 -3.41 2.14 13.81
CA ALA A 18 -2.38 1.13 13.56
C ALA A 18 -2.24 0.85 12.06
N ALA A 19 -3.34 0.67 11.34
CA ALA A 19 -3.35 0.45 9.90
C ALA A 19 -2.76 1.64 9.12
N ALA A 20 -3.04 2.87 9.56
CA ALA A 20 -2.47 4.08 8.96
C ALA A 20 -0.95 4.20 9.18
N ARG A 21 -0.43 3.68 10.30
CA ARG A 21 1.02 3.64 10.58
C ARG A 21 1.73 2.53 9.82
N THR A 22 1.04 1.45 9.47
CA THR A 22 1.60 0.39 8.64
C THR A 22 1.57 0.82 7.19
N ILE A 23 2.74 1.18 6.64
CA ILE A 23 2.90 1.32 5.20
C ILE A 23 3.16 -0.10 4.66
N PRO A 24 2.22 -0.74 3.94
CA PRO A 24 2.49 -2.04 3.35
C PRO A 24 3.70 -1.92 2.42
N PRO A 25 4.54 -2.97 2.34
CA PRO A 25 5.68 -2.98 1.43
C PRO A 25 5.17 -2.74 0.00
N LEU A 26 5.90 -1.91 -0.75
CA LEU A 26 5.60 -1.75 -2.16
C LEU A 26 5.76 -3.09 -2.88
N PRO A 27 4.92 -3.38 -3.88
CA PRO A 27 5.16 -4.51 -4.77
C PRO A 27 6.57 -4.43 -5.40
N PRO A 28 7.15 -5.58 -5.79
CA PRO A 28 8.37 -5.61 -6.57
C PRO A 28 8.28 -4.73 -7.83
N VAL A 29 9.42 -4.16 -8.24
CA VAL A 29 9.46 -3.17 -9.35
C VAL A 29 8.99 -3.77 -10.68
N ASP A 30 9.32 -5.02 -10.95
CA ASP A 30 8.84 -5.79 -12.10
C ASP A 30 7.31 -5.90 -12.13
N VAL A 31 6.69 -6.16 -10.97
CA VAL A 31 5.23 -6.18 -10.83
C VAL A 31 4.64 -4.79 -11.09
N LEU A 32 5.28 -3.72 -10.60
CA LEU A 32 4.80 -2.35 -10.85
C LEU A 32 4.86 -1.97 -12.33
N PHE A 33 5.90 -2.39 -13.05
CA PHE A 33 6.01 -2.17 -14.50
C PHE A 33 4.95 -2.96 -15.29
N ASP A 34 4.69 -4.21 -14.93
CA ASP A 34 3.60 -5.00 -15.54
C ASP A 34 2.23 -4.32 -15.38
N ARG A 35 1.96 -3.78 -14.19
CA ARG A 35 0.73 -3.02 -13.91
C ARG A 35 0.68 -1.69 -14.65
N LEU A 36 1.81 -1.02 -14.84
CA LEU A 36 1.91 0.19 -15.65
C LEU A 36 1.58 -0.09 -17.13
N VAL A 37 2.12 -1.17 -17.69
CA VAL A 37 1.81 -1.61 -19.06
C VAL A 37 0.33 -1.95 -19.21
N THR A 38 -0.24 -2.64 -18.22
CA THR A 38 -1.68 -2.93 -18.19
C THR A 38 -2.52 -1.65 -18.16
N ALA A 39 -2.16 -0.68 -17.30
CA ALA A 39 -2.85 0.61 -17.22
C ALA A 39 -2.75 1.40 -18.53
N TYR A 40 -1.59 1.35 -19.20
CA TYR A 40 -1.41 1.94 -20.53
C TYR A 40 -2.35 1.33 -21.56
N ALA A 41 -2.42 0.00 -21.62
CA ALA A 41 -3.28 -0.73 -22.55
C ALA A 41 -4.78 -0.45 -22.33
N LEU A 42 -5.19 -0.21 -21.08
CA LEU A 42 -6.56 0.14 -20.72
C LEU A 42 -6.87 1.64 -20.82
N HIS A 43 -5.89 2.46 -21.22
CA HIS A 43 -5.98 3.92 -21.17
C HIS A 43 -6.38 4.48 -19.79
N ASP A 44 -6.00 3.77 -18.72
CA ASP A 44 -6.26 4.17 -17.34
C ASP A 44 -5.22 5.22 -16.89
N ARG A 45 -5.60 6.49 -17.03
CA ARG A 45 -4.76 7.63 -16.61
C ARG A 45 -4.41 7.60 -15.13
N ASN A 46 -5.31 7.14 -14.27
CA ASN A 46 -5.08 7.09 -12.83
C ASN A 46 -4.11 5.95 -12.49
N GLY A 47 -4.28 4.80 -13.12
CA GLY A 47 -3.35 3.67 -13.02
C GLY A 47 -1.94 4.08 -13.44
N LEU A 48 -1.80 4.75 -14.59
CA LEU A 48 -0.51 5.25 -15.08
C LEU A 48 0.20 6.15 -14.06
N GLN A 49 -0.53 7.11 -13.49
CA GLN A 49 0.03 8.02 -12.48
C GLN A 49 0.45 7.26 -11.22
N ARG A 50 -0.41 6.39 -10.68
CA ARG A 50 -0.16 5.67 -9.43
C ARG A 50 1.01 4.71 -9.55
N PHE A 51 1.06 3.90 -10.60
CA PHE A 51 2.16 2.96 -10.80
C PHE A 51 3.46 3.67 -11.11
N GLY A 52 3.42 4.77 -11.89
CA GLY A 52 4.60 5.60 -12.13
C GLY A 52 5.20 6.18 -10.83
N LEU A 53 4.37 6.76 -9.97
CA LEU A 53 4.83 7.27 -8.66
C LEU A 53 5.32 6.16 -7.74
N ALA A 54 4.68 4.99 -7.75
CA ALA A 54 5.12 3.83 -6.98
C ALA A 54 6.51 3.34 -7.42
N ILE A 55 6.78 3.31 -8.73
CA ILE A 55 8.10 2.95 -9.28
C ILE A 55 9.16 3.95 -8.85
N VAL A 56 8.88 5.26 -8.97
CA VAL A 56 9.80 6.32 -8.52
C VAL A 56 10.12 6.17 -7.04
N ARG A 57 9.10 5.90 -6.20
CA ARG A 57 9.29 5.66 -4.77
C ARG A 57 10.14 4.42 -4.48
N ALA A 58 9.90 3.32 -5.20
CA ALA A 58 10.67 2.08 -5.06
C ALA A 58 12.14 2.25 -5.47
N ALA A 59 12.41 3.14 -6.44
CA ALA A 59 13.76 3.50 -6.88
C ALA A 59 14.46 4.55 -6.01
N GLY A 60 13.82 5.04 -4.93
CA GLY A 60 14.38 6.07 -4.05
C GLY A 60 14.34 7.50 -4.62
N GLY A 61 13.55 7.74 -5.67
CA GLY A 61 13.39 9.05 -6.28
C GLY A 61 12.47 9.99 -5.47
N PRO A 62 12.64 11.31 -5.60
CA PRO A 62 11.76 12.27 -4.95
C PRO A 62 10.36 12.25 -5.58
N LEU A 63 9.32 12.21 -4.75
CA LEU A 63 7.94 12.44 -5.17
C LEU A 63 7.73 13.97 -5.28
N ARG A 64 7.56 14.48 -6.49
CA ARG A 64 7.23 15.90 -6.76
C ARG A 64 5.73 16.06 -6.99
#